data_AF-A0A521S4G0-F1
#
_entry.id   AF-A0A521S4G0-F1
#
_cell.length_a   1.000
_cell.length_b   1.000
_cell.length_c   1.000
_cell.angle_alpha   90.00
_cell.angle_beta   90.00
_cell.angle_gamma   90.00
#
_symmetry.space_group_name_H-M   'P 1'
#
loop_
_entity.id
_entity.type
_entity.pdbx_description
1 polymer ?
#
loop_
_entity_poly.entity_id
_entity_poly.type
_entity_poly.pdbx_seq_one_letter_code
_entity_poly.pdbx_strand_id
1 'polypeptide(L)'
;MPMEPAPSAGAVPASASPDVPMAATPAEVEAWLADLGVPPGPRVERDGVSAWDVVIDGHRRLDLRTTLILDPGLGLIAWAHLAPPIGDGLRKAYRTLLRWNDEFPLAKFSIADDGRPILAVELPNRWLDADELGLGLARIAGIADRLFEETRGWLWIGGRIPAGYHDRAGRTPGLLDRFGPRLPELFEG
;
A
#
# COMPACT_ATOMS: atom_id res chain seq x y z
N MET A 1 -3.60 13.81 -74.40
CA MET A 1 -3.61 14.44 -73.08
C MET A 1 -2.96 13.48 -72.09
N PRO A 2 -1.74 13.74 -71.59
CA PRO A 2 -1.09 12.92 -70.58
C PRO A 2 -1.61 13.29 -69.18
N MET A 3 -1.98 12.30 -68.37
CA MET A 3 -2.31 12.49 -66.95
C MET A 3 -1.03 12.72 -66.14
N GLU A 4 -1.06 13.76 -65.31
CA GLU A 4 -0.04 14.10 -64.32
C GLU A 4 -0.12 13.13 -63.12
N PRO A 5 1.01 12.64 -62.56
CA PRO A 5 0.97 11.76 -61.40
C PRO A 5 0.78 12.56 -60.10
N ALA A 6 -0.02 12.01 -59.19
CA ALA A 6 -0.32 12.60 -57.88
C ALA A 6 0.92 12.66 -56.95
N PRO A 7 1.02 13.66 -56.07
CA PRO A 7 2.16 13.82 -55.16
C PRO A 7 2.17 12.72 -54.09
N SER A 8 3.37 12.22 -53.77
CA SER A 8 3.57 11.23 -52.71
C SER A 8 3.27 11.84 -51.34
N ALA A 9 2.52 11.09 -50.53
CA ALA A 9 2.26 11.45 -49.14
C ALA A 9 3.58 11.48 -48.36
N GLY A 10 3.91 12.66 -47.82
CA GLY A 10 5.07 12.86 -46.97
C GLY A 10 5.03 11.93 -45.76
N ALA A 11 6.13 11.23 -45.52
CA ALA A 11 6.32 10.46 -44.30
C ALA A 11 6.25 11.40 -43.10
N VAL A 12 5.28 11.17 -42.22
CA VAL A 12 5.19 11.82 -40.93
C VAL A 12 6.41 11.36 -40.11
N PRO A 13 7.24 12.28 -39.59
CA PRO A 13 8.35 11.87 -38.74
C PRO A 13 7.77 11.15 -37.51
N ALA A 14 8.31 9.98 -37.20
CA ALA A 14 7.99 9.26 -35.98
C ALA A 14 8.28 10.20 -34.80
N SER A 15 7.21 10.67 -34.16
CA SER A 15 7.28 11.36 -32.88
C SER A 15 7.99 10.42 -31.91
N ALA A 16 9.18 10.79 -31.45
CA ALA A 16 9.83 10.11 -30.36
C ALA A 16 8.83 10.08 -29.19
N SER A 17 8.41 8.87 -28.80
CA SER A 17 7.62 8.68 -27.59
C SER A 17 8.38 9.35 -26.43
N PRO A 18 7.71 10.17 -25.60
CA PRO A 18 8.36 10.68 -24.40
C PRO A 18 8.86 9.47 -23.60
N ASP A 19 10.11 9.55 -23.11
CA ASP A 19 10.71 8.53 -22.24
C ASP A 19 9.68 8.13 -21.19
N VAL A 20 9.13 6.92 -21.35
CA VAL A 20 8.26 6.35 -20.33
C VAL A 20 9.18 6.09 -19.14
N PRO A 21 8.95 6.72 -17.97
CA PRO A 21 9.79 6.45 -16.82
C PRO A 21 9.81 4.95 -16.58
N MET A 22 11.04 4.40 -16.51
CA MET A 22 11.26 2.98 -16.35
C MET A 22 10.58 2.52 -15.07
N ALA A 23 9.77 1.47 -15.14
CA ALA A 23 9.09 0.93 -13.96
C ALA A 23 10.12 0.54 -12.89
N ALA A 24 9.78 0.77 -11.62
CA ALA A 24 10.62 0.36 -10.51
C ALA A 24 10.91 -1.14 -10.60
N THR A 25 12.16 -1.50 -10.38
CA THR A 25 12.61 -2.88 -10.33
C THR A 25 12.43 -3.46 -8.91
N PRO A 26 12.32 -4.78 -8.77
CA PRO A 26 12.28 -5.43 -7.46
C PRO A 26 13.46 -5.06 -6.56
N ALA A 27 14.67 -4.93 -7.13
CA ALA A 27 15.87 -4.57 -6.40
C ALA A 27 15.84 -3.12 -5.87
N GLU A 28 15.24 -2.19 -6.62
CA GLU A 28 15.05 -0.81 -6.16
C GLU A 28 14.09 -0.75 -4.98
N VAL A 29 12.96 -1.48 -5.04
CA VAL A 29 12.02 -1.58 -3.92
C VAL A 29 12.69 -2.15 -2.68
N GLU A 30 13.49 -3.21 -2.82
CA GLU A 30 14.26 -3.80 -1.71
C GLU A 30 15.25 -2.79 -1.09
N ALA A 31 15.93 -2.00 -1.91
CA ALA A 31 16.84 -0.95 -1.44
C ALA A 31 16.11 0.18 -0.72
N TRP A 32 14.96 0.63 -1.23
CA TRP A 32 14.13 1.65 -0.57
C TRP A 32 13.61 1.16 0.78
N LEU A 33 13.13 -0.09 0.86
CA LEU A 33 12.67 -0.69 2.11
C LEU A 33 13.79 -0.77 3.17
N ALA A 34 15.01 -1.08 2.74
CA ALA A 34 16.17 -1.06 3.63
C ALA A 34 16.49 0.36 4.15
N ASP A 35 16.46 1.39 3.29
CA ASP A 35 16.64 2.80 3.70
C ASP A 35 15.57 3.26 4.70
N LEU A 36 14.32 2.81 4.49
CA LEU A 36 13.20 3.10 5.37
C LEU A 36 13.25 2.37 6.71
N GLY A 37 14.18 1.42 6.90
CA GLY A 37 14.25 0.57 8.09
C GLY A 37 13.09 -0.43 8.18
N VAL A 38 12.48 -0.79 7.05
CA VAL A 38 11.37 -1.75 6.94
C VAL A 38 11.89 -2.99 6.21
N PRO A 39 12.62 -3.90 6.88
CA PRO A 39 13.26 -5.02 6.20
C PRO A 39 12.21 -5.94 5.55
N PRO A 40 12.33 -6.24 4.25
CA PRO A 40 11.43 -7.17 3.59
C PRO A 40 11.69 -8.61 4.02
N GLY A 41 10.62 -9.40 4.06
CA GLY A 41 10.70 -10.85 4.04
C GLY A 41 11.19 -11.38 2.68
N PRO A 42 11.20 -12.72 2.49
CA PRO A 42 11.62 -13.32 1.23
C PRO A 42 10.79 -12.80 0.06
N ARG A 43 11.46 -12.48 -1.05
CA ARG A 43 10.79 -12.16 -2.31
C ARG A 43 10.11 -13.40 -2.87
N VAL A 44 8.85 -13.24 -3.28
CA VAL A 44 8.09 -14.22 -4.05
C VAL A 44 7.85 -13.65 -5.45
N GLU A 45 8.03 -14.46 -6.48
CA GLU A 45 7.79 -14.06 -7.86
C GLU A 45 6.78 -15.01 -8.52
N ARG A 46 5.81 -14.43 -9.23
CA ARG A 46 4.82 -15.18 -10.01
C ARG A 46 4.33 -14.34 -11.18
N ASP A 47 4.34 -14.91 -12.38
CA ASP A 47 3.78 -14.29 -13.59
C ASP A 47 4.31 -12.87 -13.85
N GLY A 48 5.59 -12.61 -13.52
CA GLY A 48 6.24 -11.30 -13.66
C GLY A 48 5.94 -10.29 -12.54
N VAL A 49 5.15 -10.67 -11.54
CA VAL A 49 4.85 -9.88 -10.34
C VAL A 49 5.77 -10.32 -9.20
N SER A 50 6.35 -9.35 -8.50
CA SER A 50 7.15 -9.58 -7.30
C SER A 50 6.37 -9.18 -6.05
N ALA A 51 6.51 -9.93 -4.96
CA ALA A 51 5.88 -9.61 -3.69
C ALA A 51 6.78 -9.87 -2.49
N TRP A 52 6.56 -9.10 -1.42
CA TRP A 52 7.25 -9.20 -0.15
C TRP A 52 6.29 -8.98 1.00
N ASP A 53 6.46 -9.72 2.09
CA ASP A 53 5.81 -9.39 3.35
C ASP A 53 6.72 -8.47 4.17
N VAL A 54 6.14 -7.40 4.70
CA VAL A 54 6.78 -6.49 5.66
C VAL A 54 5.93 -6.39 6.93
N VAL A 55 6.55 -5.92 8.00
CA VAL A 55 5.87 -5.55 9.23
C VAL A 55 6.13 -4.07 9.48
N ILE A 56 5.06 -3.29 9.58
CA ILE A 56 5.11 -1.87 9.91
C ILE A 56 4.36 -1.62 11.22
N ASP A 57 4.72 -0.55 11.91
CA ASP A 57 4.13 -0.15 13.17
C ASP A 57 3.58 1.26 13.09
N GLY A 58 2.37 1.45 13.60
CA GLY A 58 1.82 2.73 14.00
C GLY A 58 2.29 3.15 15.40
N HIS A 59 1.83 4.29 15.88
CA HIS A 59 1.93 4.67 17.29
C HIS A 59 1.04 3.82 18.19
N ARG A 60 -0.09 3.31 17.66
CA ARG A 60 -1.08 2.51 18.42
C ARG A 60 -1.16 1.08 17.89
N ARG A 61 -1.17 0.89 16.58
CA ARG A 61 -1.27 -0.41 15.91
C ARG A 61 0.13 -0.93 15.59
N LEU A 62 0.62 -1.82 16.45
CA LEU A 62 1.90 -2.50 16.29
C LEU A 62 1.74 -3.84 15.56
N ASP A 63 2.82 -4.32 14.93
CA ASP A 63 2.92 -5.55 14.15
C ASP A 63 1.88 -5.65 13.03
N LEU A 64 1.72 -4.58 12.25
CA LEU A 64 0.82 -4.58 11.09
C LEU A 64 1.52 -5.27 9.91
N ARG A 65 1.11 -6.52 9.64
CA ARG A 65 1.60 -7.29 8.49
C ARG A 65 1.05 -6.69 7.21
N THR A 66 1.96 -6.34 6.30
CA THR A 66 1.62 -5.72 5.01
C THR A 66 2.34 -6.46 3.90
N THR A 67 1.63 -6.89 2.87
CA THR A 67 2.21 -7.48 1.67
C THR A 67 2.36 -6.39 0.61
N LEU A 68 3.56 -6.24 0.07
CA LEU A 68 3.87 -5.36 -1.06
C LEU A 68 3.86 -6.19 -2.33
N ILE A 69 3.16 -5.73 -3.36
CA ILE A 69 2.98 -6.43 -4.63
C ILE A 69 3.35 -5.46 -5.74
N LEU A 70 4.46 -5.72 -6.42
CA LEU A 70 4.96 -4.92 -7.54
C LEU A 70 4.61 -5.62 -8.86
N ASP A 71 3.76 -4.98 -9.64
CA ASP A 71 3.50 -5.33 -11.04
C ASP A 71 4.15 -4.26 -11.95
N PRO A 72 5.15 -4.63 -12.77
CA PRO A 72 5.84 -3.69 -13.66
C PRO A 72 4.94 -2.99 -14.68
N GLY A 73 3.76 -3.54 -14.97
CA GLY A 73 2.76 -2.93 -15.86
C GLY A 73 1.79 -1.98 -15.17
N LEU A 74 1.65 -2.04 -13.84
CA LEU A 74 0.64 -1.28 -13.09
C LEU A 74 1.25 -0.33 -12.04
N GLY A 75 2.03 -0.85 -11.11
CA GLY A 75 2.36 -0.16 -9.88
C GLY A 75 2.76 -1.09 -8.76
N LEU A 76 2.93 -0.51 -7.58
CA LEU A 76 3.01 -1.23 -6.32
C LEU A 76 1.69 -1.13 -5.57
N ILE A 77 1.22 -2.24 -5.03
CA ILE A 77 0.08 -2.27 -4.10
C ILE A 77 0.57 -2.74 -2.74
N ALA A 78 0.25 -1.97 -1.69
CA ALA A 78 0.54 -2.33 -0.31
C ALA A 78 -0.75 -2.79 0.39
N TRP A 79 -0.80 -4.04 0.82
CA TRP A 79 -1.96 -4.71 1.42
C TRP A 79 -1.72 -5.04 2.88
N ALA A 80 -2.33 -4.29 3.79
CA ALA A 80 -2.24 -4.55 5.23
C ALA A 80 -3.37 -5.46 5.72
N HIS A 81 -3.00 -6.48 6.48
CA HIS A 81 -3.94 -7.37 7.17
C HIS A 81 -4.38 -6.71 8.49
N LEU A 82 -5.56 -6.09 8.48
CA LEU A 82 -6.06 -5.32 9.62
C LEU A 82 -6.30 -6.21 10.83
N ALA A 83 -6.86 -7.41 10.62
CA ALA A 83 -7.19 -8.38 11.66
C ALA A 83 -7.14 -9.83 11.13
N PRO A 84 -7.19 -10.84 12.02
CA PRO A 84 -7.43 -12.23 11.63
C PRO A 84 -8.78 -12.41 10.90
N PRO A 85 -9.04 -13.59 10.29
CA PRO A 85 -10.29 -13.89 9.62
C PRO A 85 -11.52 -13.57 10.48
N ILE A 86 -12.44 -12.78 9.93
CA ILE A 86 -13.72 -12.48 10.59
C ILE A 86 -14.68 -13.62 10.24
N GLY A 87 -15.07 -14.40 11.24
CA GLY A 87 -16.08 -15.46 11.10
C GLY A 87 -17.50 -14.89 10.97
N ASP A 88 -18.39 -15.22 11.91
CA ASP A 88 -19.84 -14.90 11.82
C ASP A 88 -20.18 -13.39 11.81
N GLY A 89 -19.18 -12.51 12.01
CA GLY A 89 -19.31 -11.05 12.00
C GLY A 89 -19.26 -10.38 10.63
N LEU A 90 -19.09 -11.15 9.53
CA LEU A 90 -18.81 -10.59 8.19
C LEU A 90 -19.81 -9.52 7.74
N ARG A 91 -21.12 -9.71 7.95
CA ARG A 91 -22.13 -8.72 7.54
C ARG A 91 -21.91 -7.35 8.18
N LYS A 92 -21.59 -7.32 9.48
CA LYS A 92 -21.32 -6.07 10.20
C LYS A 92 -19.99 -5.48 9.73
N ALA A 93 -18.97 -6.34 9.54
CA ALA A 93 -17.67 -5.93 9.03
C ALA A 93 -17.80 -5.24 7.66
N TYR A 94 -18.51 -5.82 6.68
CA TYR A 94 -18.70 -5.21 5.36
C TYR A 94 -19.27 -3.79 5.41
N ARG A 95 -20.27 -3.53 6.26
CA ARG A 95 -20.82 -2.17 6.42
C ARG A 95 -19.79 -1.19 6.97
N THR A 96 -18.99 -1.64 7.94
CA THR A 96 -17.90 -0.85 8.49
C THR A 96 -16.85 -0.55 7.41
N LEU A 97 -16.42 -1.55 6.63
CA LEU A 97 -15.45 -1.36 5.55
C LEU A 97 -15.96 -0.41 4.47
N LEU A 98 -17.25 -0.49 4.10
CA LEU A 98 -17.85 0.44 3.14
C LEU A 98 -17.86 1.88 3.65
N ARG A 99 -18.14 2.10 4.94
CA ARG A 99 -18.02 3.44 5.53
C ARG A 99 -16.56 3.91 5.50
N TRP A 100 -15.60 3.07 5.85
CA TRP A 100 -14.19 3.46 5.81
C TRP A 100 -13.70 3.76 4.39
N ASN A 101 -14.24 3.11 3.35
CA ASN A 101 -13.95 3.45 1.96
C ASN A 101 -14.39 4.88 1.58
N ASP A 102 -15.43 5.40 2.24
CA ASP A 102 -15.89 6.80 2.08
C ASP A 102 -15.01 7.76 2.90
N GLU A 103 -14.67 7.36 4.13
CA GLU A 103 -13.88 8.17 5.08
C GLU A 103 -12.40 8.32 4.67
N PHE A 104 -11.80 7.30 4.05
CA PHE A 104 -10.40 7.29 3.63
C PHE A 104 -10.29 7.13 2.11
N PRO A 105 -10.41 8.22 1.33
CA PRO A 105 -10.59 8.16 -0.13
C PRO A 105 -9.39 7.53 -0.87
N LEU A 106 -8.17 7.69 -0.34
CA LEU A 106 -6.92 7.17 -0.92
C LEU A 106 -6.57 5.74 -0.49
N ALA A 107 -7.47 5.09 0.24
CA ALA A 107 -7.32 3.71 0.67
C ALA A 107 -8.52 2.88 0.27
N LYS A 108 -8.35 1.56 0.19
CA LYS A 108 -9.42 0.63 -0.11
C LYS A 108 -9.50 -0.46 0.93
N PHE A 109 -10.70 -0.68 1.44
CA PHE A 109 -11.01 -1.70 2.43
C PHE A 109 -11.84 -2.80 1.80
N SER A 110 -11.44 -4.05 2.03
CA SER A 110 -12.15 -5.23 1.53
C SER A 110 -11.92 -6.43 2.44
N ILE A 111 -12.47 -7.58 2.06
CA ILE A 111 -12.27 -8.87 2.72
C ILE A 111 -11.49 -9.75 1.75
N ALA A 112 -10.36 -10.30 2.19
CA ALA A 112 -9.62 -11.33 1.46
C ALA A 112 -10.44 -12.63 1.40
N ASP A 113 -10.08 -13.51 0.46
CA ASP A 113 -10.67 -14.86 0.31
C ASP A 113 -10.78 -15.59 1.67
N ASP A 114 -9.70 -15.56 2.45
CA ASP A 114 -9.63 -16.23 3.75
C ASP A 114 -10.42 -15.53 4.88
N GLY A 115 -11.19 -14.48 4.55
CA GLY A 115 -12.05 -13.76 5.49
C GLY A 115 -11.36 -12.63 6.26
N ARG A 116 -10.09 -12.33 6.01
CA ARG A 116 -9.39 -11.21 6.68
C ARG A 116 -9.83 -9.86 6.13
N PRO A 117 -10.10 -8.86 6.98
CA PRO A 117 -10.22 -7.48 6.53
C PRO A 117 -8.86 -6.95 6.10
N ILE A 118 -8.83 -6.33 4.93
CA ILE A 118 -7.62 -5.75 4.36
C ILE A 118 -7.79 -4.25 4.14
N LEU A 119 -6.67 -3.53 4.25
CA LEU A 119 -6.48 -2.14 3.89
C LEU A 119 -5.43 -2.09 2.78
N ALA A 120 -5.78 -1.51 1.63
CA ALA A 120 -4.90 -1.38 0.49
C ALA A 120 -4.63 0.08 0.14
N VAL A 121 -3.39 0.37 -0.25
CA VAL A 121 -2.96 1.61 -0.90
C VAL A 121 -2.24 1.24 -2.20
N GLU A 122 -2.60 1.91 -3.29
CA GLU A 122 -2.04 1.69 -4.62
C GLU A 122 -1.12 2.85 -5.03
N LEU A 123 0.07 2.53 -5.54
CA LEU A 123 1.11 3.45 -5.95
C LEU A 123 1.40 3.23 -7.45
N PRO A 124 0.92 4.11 -8.35
CA PRO A 124 1.11 3.95 -9.79
C PRO A 124 2.60 4.04 -10.18
N ASN A 125 3.05 3.20 -11.12
CA ASN A 125 4.46 3.15 -11.55
C ASN A 125 5.04 4.51 -11.94
N ARG A 126 4.23 5.39 -12.56
CA ARG A 126 4.66 6.74 -12.98
C ARG A 126 5.14 7.65 -11.84
N TRP A 127 4.77 7.34 -10.60
CA TRP A 127 5.10 8.11 -9.40
C TRP A 127 5.83 7.28 -8.36
N LEU A 128 6.10 5.99 -8.65
CA LEU A 128 6.66 5.10 -7.67
C LEU A 128 8.14 5.40 -7.46
N ASP A 129 8.47 5.94 -6.30
CA ASP A 129 9.83 6.12 -5.80
C ASP A 129 9.91 5.75 -4.30
N ALA A 130 11.08 5.93 -3.70
CA ALA A 130 11.33 5.64 -2.29
C ALA A 130 10.41 6.44 -1.35
N ASP A 131 10.13 7.70 -1.70
CA ASP A 131 9.36 8.62 -0.87
C ASP A 131 7.86 8.32 -0.96
N GLU A 132 7.34 8.01 -2.15
CA GLU A 132 5.96 7.59 -2.36
C GLU A 132 5.68 6.22 -1.72
N LEU A 133 6.65 5.29 -1.75
CA LEU A 133 6.56 4.05 -0.98
C LEU A 133 6.49 4.33 0.53
N GLY A 134 7.39 5.18 1.04
CA GLY A 134 7.40 5.59 2.45
C GLY A 134 6.09 6.25 2.89
N LEU A 135 5.56 7.16 2.08
CA LEU A 135 4.24 7.78 2.31
C LEU A 135 3.10 6.77 2.29
N GLY A 136 3.10 5.82 1.34
CA GLY A 136 2.09 4.77 1.26
C GLY A 136 2.06 3.90 2.51
N LEU A 137 3.23 3.47 2.99
CA LEU A 137 3.36 2.68 4.22
C LEU A 137 2.95 3.48 5.46
N ALA A 138 3.40 4.74 5.59
CA ALA A 138 3.01 5.60 6.70
C ALA A 138 1.50 5.87 6.73
N ARG A 139 0.87 6.04 5.55
CA ARG A 139 -0.59 6.17 5.43
C ARG A 139 -1.32 4.95 5.94
N ILE A 140 -0.85 3.75 5.59
CA ILE A 140 -1.41 2.49 6.09
C ILE A 140 -1.32 2.44 7.62
N ALA A 141 -0.16 2.74 8.19
CA ALA A 141 0.04 2.74 9.64
C ALA A 141 -0.86 3.77 10.35
N GLY A 142 -0.94 5.00 9.84
CA GLY A 142 -1.78 6.06 10.41
C GLY A 142 -3.27 5.77 10.33
N ILE A 143 -3.75 5.22 9.20
CA ILE A 143 -5.14 4.75 9.10
C ILE A 143 -5.40 3.64 10.13
N ALA A 144 -4.49 2.68 10.26
CA ALA A 144 -4.66 1.59 11.22
C ALA A 144 -4.65 2.07 12.69
N ASP A 145 -3.88 3.12 13.00
CA ASP A 145 -3.89 3.80 14.30
C ASP A 145 -5.23 4.49 14.59
N ARG A 146 -5.79 5.20 13.61
CA ARG A 146 -7.11 5.85 13.76
C ARG A 146 -8.21 4.82 13.97
N LEU A 147 -8.12 3.68 13.28
CA LEU A 147 -9.07 2.58 13.37
C LEU A 147 -8.82 1.64 14.55
N PHE A 148 -7.80 1.88 15.37
CA PHE A 148 -7.36 0.94 16.42
C PHE A 148 -8.48 0.57 17.41
N GLU A 149 -9.21 1.57 17.92
CA GLU A 149 -10.30 1.33 18.88
C GLU A 149 -11.47 0.57 18.24
N GLU A 150 -11.80 0.89 16.99
CA GLU A 150 -12.91 0.23 16.28
C GLU A 150 -12.55 -1.22 15.90
N THR A 151 -11.28 -1.50 15.65
CA THR A 151 -10.77 -2.81 15.22
C THR A 151 -10.39 -3.72 16.38
N ARG A 152 -10.30 -3.22 17.64
CA ARG A 152 -9.93 -4.05 18.81
C ARG A 152 -10.74 -5.34 18.92
N GLY A 153 -12.04 -5.27 18.63
CA GLY A 153 -12.96 -6.41 18.69
C GLY A 153 -12.75 -7.45 17.59
N TRP A 154 -12.01 -7.11 16.54
CA TRP A 154 -11.56 -8.03 15.50
C TRP A 154 -10.16 -8.58 15.80
N LEU A 155 -9.31 -7.76 16.41
CA LEU A 155 -7.93 -8.13 16.77
C LEU A 155 -7.87 -9.14 17.91
N TRP A 156 -8.70 -8.95 18.94
CA TRP A 156 -8.65 -9.73 20.16
C TRP A 156 -10.02 -10.21 20.61
N ILE A 157 -10.06 -11.40 21.19
CA ILE A 157 -11.28 -11.99 21.73
C ILE A 157 -11.86 -11.08 22.82
N GLY A 158 -13.10 -10.63 22.62
CA GLY A 158 -13.78 -9.68 23.51
C GLY A 158 -13.26 -8.25 23.43
N GLY A 159 -12.42 -7.93 22.43
CA GLY A 159 -11.84 -6.61 22.21
C GLY A 159 -10.87 -6.13 23.28
N ARG A 160 -10.39 -7.02 24.16
CA ARG A 160 -9.48 -6.66 25.24
C ARG A 160 -8.06 -6.60 24.73
N ILE A 161 -7.45 -5.43 24.84
CA ILE A 161 -6.05 -5.21 24.50
C ILE A 161 -5.19 -6.05 25.48
N PRO A 162 -4.23 -6.84 24.98
CA PRO A 162 -3.32 -7.59 25.85
C PRO A 162 -2.53 -6.69 26.80
N ALA A 163 -2.28 -7.17 28.02
CA ALA A 163 -1.45 -6.45 28.99
C ALA A 163 -0.04 -6.21 28.42
N GLY A 164 0.49 -5.01 28.63
CA GLY A 164 1.81 -4.60 28.14
C GLY A 164 1.87 -4.31 26.65
N TYR A 165 0.75 -4.35 25.91
CA TYR A 165 0.76 -4.08 24.46
C TYR A 165 1.30 -2.69 24.12
N HIS A 166 0.87 -1.67 24.87
CA HIS A 166 1.31 -0.28 24.66
C HIS A 166 2.72 0.03 25.19
N ASP A 167 3.29 -0.86 26.00
CA ASP A 167 4.65 -0.68 26.53
C ASP A 167 5.72 -1.15 25.52
N ARG A 168 5.29 -1.76 24.42
CA ARG A 168 6.18 -2.27 23.37
C ARG A 168 6.65 -1.13 22.48
N ALA A 169 7.96 -1.08 22.25
CA ALA A 169 8.53 -0.22 21.23
C ALA A 169 8.14 -0.71 19.82
N GLY A 170 7.75 0.21 18.94
CA GLY A 170 7.60 -0.06 17.51
C GLY A 170 8.95 -0.43 16.89
N ARG A 171 8.92 -1.29 15.86
CA ARG A 171 10.11 -1.76 15.13
C ARG A 171 10.50 -0.84 13.98
N THR A 172 9.56 -0.01 13.53
CA THR A 172 9.72 0.88 12.36
C THR A 172 9.52 2.37 12.70
N PRO A 173 10.06 2.90 13.81
CA PRO A 173 9.79 4.28 14.23
C PRO A 173 10.27 5.32 13.19
N GLY A 174 11.40 5.04 12.52
CA GLY A 174 11.95 5.93 11.49
C GLY A 174 11.03 6.18 10.30
N LEU A 175 10.11 5.24 10.01
CA LEU A 175 9.10 5.43 8.96
C LEU A 175 8.15 6.58 9.32
N LEU A 176 7.62 6.59 10.53
CA LEU A 176 6.69 7.63 10.98
C LEU A 176 7.41 8.94 11.29
N ASP A 177 8.63 8.89 11.83
CA ASP A 177 9.43 10.09 12.07
C ASP A 177 9.67 10.87 10.75
N ARG A 178 9.90 10.14 9.64
CA ARG A 178 10.15 10.74 8.32
C ARG A 178 8.88 11.16 7.59
N PHE A 179 7.83 10.35 7.61
CA PHE A 179 6.65 10.55 6.75
C PHE A 179 5.38 10.96 7.49
N GLY A 180 5.28 10.73 8.80
CA GLY A 180 4.16 11.15 9.64
C GLY A 180 3.83 12.65 9.53
N PRO A 181 4.83 13.56 9.59
CA PRO A 181 4.60 15.00 9.41
C PRO A 181 4.01 15.40 8.05
N ARG A 182 4.06 14.52 7.04
CA ARG A 182 3.47 14.76 5.71
C ARG A 182 2.01 14.27 5.62
N LEU A 183 1.50 13.65 6.68
CA LEU A 183 0.14 13.12 6.79
C LEU A 183 -0.51 13.61 8.11
N PRO A 184 -0.56 14.94 8.35
CA PRO A 184 -1.03 15.48 9.62
C PRO A 184 -2.47 15.05 9.94
N GLU A 185 -3.31 14.85 8.93
CA GLU A 185 -4.68 14.36 9.11
C GLU A 185 -4.76 12.96 9.74
N LEU A 186 -3.69 12.18 9.72
CA LEU A 186 -3.66 10.84 10.31
C LEU A 186 -2.99 10.79 11.69
N PHE A 187 -2.10 11.74 11.99
CA PHE A 187 -1.23 11.70 13.16
C PHE A 187 -1.40 12.90 14.10
N GLU A 188 -2.01 13.99 13.65
CA GLU A 188 -2.34 15.17 14.43
C GLU A 188 -3.85 15.19 14.69
N GLY A 189 -4.27 14.68 15.85
CA GLY A 189 -5.67 14.59 16.25
C GLY A 189 -5.85 14.17 17.70
#